data_AF-A0A2D9XPI5-F1
#
_entry.id   AF-A0A2D9XPI5-F1
#
_cell.length_a   1.000
_cell.length_b   1.000
_cell.length_c   1.000
_cell.angle_alpha   90.00
_cell.angle_beta   90.00
_cell.angle_gamma   90.00
#
_symmetry.space_group_name_H-M   'P 1'
#
loop_
_entity.id
_entity.type
_entity.pdbx_description
1 polymer ?
#
loop_
_entity_poly.entity_id
_entity_poly.type
_entity_poly.pdbx_seq_one_letter_code
_entity_poly.pdbx_strand_id
1 'polypeptide(L)'
;MNIDLFFSSKNFPGLISNEGFGYAPSGIIFDVRLSTLTLEFAPRDKEFAEPFEMNVAVSDDFAPMLVETEMILLGVMDKQELSKAWILPMGILEDDGDFAYAIDTIRMNPARDGLREMVFFLKDAEKGQPVHREHIAQGGSIKPVTEKQDLKEIALTKTAERGLKQEARNAPTSPANRVAPPVPQPKK
;
A
#
# COMPACT_ATOMS: atom_id res chain seq x y z
N MET A 1 -8.36 -8.87 12.91
CA MET A 1 -7.54 -8.46 11.76
C MET A 1 -6.76 -9.60 11.11
N ASN A 2 -6.78 -9.64 9.78
CA ASN A 2 -5.97 -10.50 8.93
C ASN A 2 -5.40 -9.66 7.79
N ILE A 3 -4.12 -9.87 7.47
CA ILE A 3 -3.42 -9.15 6.40
C ILE A 3 -2.70 -10.15 5.51
N ASP A 4 -2.86 -9.95 4.20
CA ASP A 4 -2.17 -10.71 3.15
C ASP A 4 -1.26 -9.81 2.35
N LEU A 5 -0.08 -10.32 2.03
CA LEU A 5 0.85 -9.74 1.07
C LEU A 5 0.59 -10.37 -0.30
N PHE A 6 0.47 -9.53 -1.32
CA PHE A 6 0.34 -9.92 -2.70
C PHE A 6 1.45 -9.27 -3.54
N PHE A 7 1.74 -9.88 -4.68
CA PHE A 7 2.58 -9.32 -5.72
C PHE A 7 1.83 -9.26 -7.03
N SER A 8 2.01 -8.15 -7.74
CA SER A 8 1.54 -7.99 -9.11
C SER A 8 2.38 -8.81 -10.09
N SER A 9 1.94 -8.92 -11.34
CA SER A 9 2.72 -9.57 -12.41
C SER A 9 4.09 -8.91 -12.68
N LYS A 10 4.28 -7.68 -12.18
CA LYS A 10 5.53 -6.90 -12.25
C LYS A 10 6.33 -6.93 -10.94
N ASN A 11 6.03 -7.84 -10.03
CA ASN A 11 6.65 -7.94 -8.71
C ASN A 11 6.51 -6.69 -7.83
N PHE A 12 5.49 -5.85 -8.07
CA PHE A 12 5.18 -4.76 -7.15
C PHE A 12 4.41 -5.33 -5.95
N PRO A 13 4.76 -5.01 -4.69
CA PRO A 13 4.07 -5.54 -3.53
C PRO A 13 2.83 -4.73 -3.12
N GLY A 14 1.86 -5.42 -2.55
CA GLY A 14 0.68 -4.80 -1.95
C GLY A 14 0.10 -5.63 -0.82
N LEU A 15 -0.33 -4.96 0.24
CA LEU A 15 -0.98 -5.53 1.41
C LEU A 15 -2.49 -5.32 1.32
N ILE A 16 -3.25 -6.33 1.73
CA ILE A 16 -4.69 -6.25 1.87
C ILE A 16 -5.06 -6.63 3.30
N SER A 17 -5.66 -5.68 4.02
CA SER A 17 -6.24 -5.90 5.35
C SER A 17 -7.76 -6.06 5.25
N ASN A 18 -8.32 -6.97 6.03
CA ASN A 18 -9.78 -7.14 6.16
C ASN A 18 -10.43 -6.12 7.13
N GLU A 19 -9.63 -5.32 7.83
CA GLU A 19 -10.04 -4.39 8.87
C GLU A 19 -9.24 -3.09 8.78
N GLY A 20 -9.85 -1.99 9.21
CA GLY A 20 -9.19 -0.68 9.26
C GLY A 20 -8.27 -0.49 10.46
N PHE A 21 -7.46 0.56 10.41
CA PHE A 21 -6.53 0.94 11.47
C PHE A 21 -7.04 2.15 12.25
N GLY A 22 -6.72 2.22 13.55
CA GLY A 22 -7.07 3.36 14.41
C GLY A 22 -6.27 4.64 14.11
N TYR A 23 -5.09 4.48 13.49
CA TYR A 23 -4.20 5.55 13.08
C TYR A 23 -3.93 5.47 11.57
N ALA A 24 -3.52 6.59 10.97
CA ALA A 24 -3.16 6.61 9.56
C ALA A 24 -1.82 5.88 9.36
N PRO A 25 -1.75 4.87 8.46
CA PRO A 25 -0.48 4.26 8.06
C PRO A 25 0.53 5.29 7.57
N SER A 26 1.79 5.19 7.99
CA SER A 26 2.87 6.07 7.54
C SER A 26 3.93 5.35 6.71
N GLY A 27 4.18 4.05 6.95
CA GLY A 27 5.19 3.26 6.27
C GLY A 27 5.19 1.81 6.68
N ILE A 28 5.96 0.97 5.99
CA ILE A 28 6.23 -0.41 6.35
C ILE A 28 7.73 -0.57 6.59
N ILE A 29 8.13 -1.34 7.60
CA ILE A 29 9.50 -1.80 7.78
C ILE A 29 9.52 -3.29 7.46
N PHE A 30 10.46 -3.72 6.62
CA PHE A 30 10.76 -5.12 6.41
C PHE A 30 12.07 -5.48 7.13
N ASP A 31 11.97 -6.31 8.17
CA ASP A 31 13.11 -6.89 8.85
C ASP A 31 13.55 -8.15 8.10
N VAL A 32 14.71 -8.07 7.45
CA VAL A 32 15.23 -9.16 6.61
C VAL A 32 15.63 -10.37 7.48
N ARG A 33 16.13 -10.12 8.69
CA ARG A 33 16.63 -11.18 9.59
C ARG A 33 15.50 -11.98 10.21
N LEU A 34 14.42 -11.30 10.60
CA LEU A 34 13.22 -11.94 11.13
C LEU A 34 12.24 -12.35 10.03
N SER A 35 12.45 -11.86 8.81
CA SER A 35 11.52 -11.98 7.69
C SER A 35 10.11 -11.51 8.07
N THR A 36 10.00 -10.42 8.83
CA THR A 36 8.73 -9.87 9.31
C THR A 36 8.49 -8.47 8.79
N LEU A 37 7.21 -8.10 8.69
CA LEU A 37 6.78 -6.76 8.33
C LEU A 37 6.24 -6.05 9.56
N THR A 38 6.57 -4.77 9.70
CA THR A 38 6.05 -3.89 10.75
C THR A 38 5.39 -2.69 10.11
N LEU A 39 4.14 -2.42 10.47
CA LEU A 39 3.39 -1.26 10.01
C LEU A 39 3.57 -0.09 10.98
N GLU A 40 4.09 1.00 10.45
CA GLU A 40 4.26 2.27 11.16
C GLU A 40 3.05 3.18 10.95
N PHE A 41 2.78 4.03 11.95
CA PHE A 41 1.66 4.97 11.92
C PHE A 41 2.12 6.41 12.03
N ALA A 42 1.37 7.32 11.41
CA ALA A 42 1.56 8.75 11.56
C ALA A 42 1.08 9.20 12.96
N PRO A 43 1.81 10.11 13.62
CA PRO A 43 1.38 10.66 14.90
C PRO A 43 0.08 11.47 14.75
N ARG A 44 -0.76 11.45 15.79
CA ARG A 44 -1.97 12.27 15.88
C ARG A 44 -1.78 13.30 17.00
N ASP A 45 -1.49 14.53 16.62
CA ASP A 45 -1.15 15.61 17.55
C ASP A 45 0.06 15.27 18.45
N LYS A 46 -0.21 14.84 19.69
CA LYS A 46 0.82 14.41 20.67
C LYS A 46 0.76 12.90 20.95
N GLU A 47 -0.18 12.19 20.34
CA GLU A 47 -0.38 10.76 20.52
C GLU A 47 0.38 10.00 19.44
N PHE A 48 1.15 9.01 19.88
CA PHE A 48 1.87 8.06 19.03
C PHE A 48 1.19 6.71 19.17
N ALA A 49 0.93 6.06 18.03
CA ALA A 49 0.50 4.67 18.03
C ALA A 49 1.71 3.76 18.17
N GLU A 50 1.53 2.61 18.81
CA GLU A 50 2.53 1.55 18.76
C GLU A 50 2.60 0.97 17.34
N PRO A 51 3.80 0.62 16.84
CA PRO A 51 3.94 -0.11 15.60
C PRO A 51 3.15 -1.42 15.61
N PHE A 52 2.63 -1.83 14.46
CA PHE A 52 1.89 -3.07 14.32
C PHE A 52 2.76 -4.14 13.65
N GLU A 53 3.22 -5.11 14.44
CA GLU A 53 4.03 -6.22 13.96
C GLU A 53 3.15 -7.31 13.32
N MET A 54 3.49 -7.69 12.10
CA MET A 54 2.84 -8.79 11.38
C MET A 54 3.44 -10.13 11.85
N ASN A 55 2.58 -11.08 12.18
CA ASN A 55 2.95 -12.27 12.95
C ASN A 55 3.16 -13.56 12.12
N VAL A 56 3.17 -13.44 10.79
CA VAL A 56 3.55 -14.52 9.87
C VAL A 56 4.77 -14.07 9.09
N ALA A 57 5.83 -14.89 9.13
CA ALA A 57 7.05 -14.61 8.40
C ALA A 57 6.80 -14.63 6.89
N VAL A 58 7.46 -13.71 6.20
CA VAL A 58 7.52 -13.63 4.74
C VAL A 58 8.34 -14.81 4.24
N SER A 59 7.78 -15.60 3.32
CA SER A 59 8.53 -16.69 2.68
C SER A 59 9.72 -16.18 1.86
N ASP A 60 10.78 -16.97 1.78
CA ASP A 60 12.00 -16.72 1.00
C ASP A 60 11.71 -16.44 -0.48
N ASP A 61 10.60 -16.95 -1.01
CA ASP A 61 10.16 -16.68 -2.39
C ASP A 61 9.76 -15.21 -2.62
N PHE A 62 9.41 -14.48 -1.55
CA PHE A 62 8.94 -13.10 -1.61
C PHE A 62 9.95 -12.09 -1.05
N ALA A 63 10.80 -12.51 -0.11
CA ALA A 63 11.75 -11.62 0.57
C ALA A 63 12.67 -10.82 -0.40
N PRO A 64 13.28 -11.41 -1.45
CA PRO A 64 14.13 -10.66 -2.37
C PRO A 64 13.41 -9.51 -3.07
N MET A 65 12.14 -9.70 -3.44
CA MET A 65 11.34 -8.65 -4.09
C MET A 65 11.01 -7.51 -3.14
N LEU A 66 10.88 -7.77 -1.84
CA LEU A 66 10.68 -6.73 -0.84
C LEU A 66 11.95 -5.91 -0.63
N VAL A 67 13.12 -6.54 -0.55
CA VAL A 67 14.40 -5.82 -0.37
C VAL A 67 14.66 -4.79 -1.48
N GLU A 68 14.23 -5.09 -2.71
CA GLU A 68 14.41 -4.19 -3.86
C GLU A 68 13.35 -3.09 -3.99
N THR A 69 12.34 -3.07 -3.12
CA THR A 69 11.19 -2.19 -3.27
C THR A 69 11.25 -0.99 -2.32
N GLU A 70 10.97 0.21 -2.85
CA GLU A 70 10.91 1.45 -2.07
C GLU A 70 9.51 1.76 -1.54
N MET A 71 8.45 1.25 -2.19
CA MET A 71 7.06 1.58 -1.89
C MET A 71 6.15 0.36 -1.95
N ILE A 72 5.15 0.30 -1.08
CA ILE A 72 4.17 -0.77 -1.01
C ILE A 72 2.75 -0.20 -0.97
N LEU A 73 1.81 -0.85 -1.65
CA LEU A 73 0.39 -0.49 -1.54
C LEU A 73 -0.20 -1.12 -0.27
N LEU A 74 -1.08 -0.42 0.43
CA LEU A 74 -1.88 -0.99 1.53
C LEU A 74 -3.34 -0.66 1.30
N GLY A 75 -4.16 -1.70 1.13
CA GLY A 75 -5.61 -1.60 0.92
C GLY A 75 -6.37 -2.13 2.13
N VAL A 76 -7.46 -1.47 2.48
CA VAL A 76 -8.36 -1.89 3.55
C VAL A 76 -9.72 -2.23 2.95
N MET A 77 -10.13 -3.48 3.17
CA MET A 77 -11.43 -4.00 2.80
C MET A 77 -12.43 -3.75 3.94
N ASP A 78 -13.63 -3.27 3.62
CA ASP A 78 -14.79 -3.25 4.51
C ASP A 78 -15.89 -4.08 3.86
N LYS A 79 -16.34 -5.16 4.53
CA LYS A 79 -17.36 -6.08 4.01
C LYS A 79 -17.12 -6.51 2.56
N GLN A 80 -15.86 -6.80 2.25
CA GLN A 80 -15.42 -7.23 0.91
C GLN A 80 -15.45 -6.16 -0.19
N GLU A 81 -15.60 -4.89 0.17
CA GLU A 81 -15.42 -3.75 -0.71
C GLU A 81 -14.13 -3.00 -0.33
N LEU A 82 -13.36 -2.52 -1.32
CA LEU A 82 -12.21 -1.68 -1.05
C LEU A 82 -12.69 -0.31 -0.52
N SER A 83 -12.28 0.01 0.71
CA SER A 83 -12.73 1.20 1.42
C SER A 83 -11.72 2.35 1.36
N LYS A 84 -10.43 2.03 1.51
CA LYS A 84 -9.31 2.96 1.53
C LYS A 84 -8.05 2.26 1.01
N ALA A 85 -7.13 3.03 0.45
CA ALA A 85 -5.78 2.53 0.22
C ALA A 85 -4.75 3.65 0.31
N TRP A 86 -3.51 3.25 0.59
CA TRP A 86 -2.35 4.11 0.67
C TRP A 86 -1.21 3.56 -0.17
N ILE A 87 -0.36 4.44 -0.67
CA ILE A 87 0.98 4.10 -1.11
C ILE A 87 1.91 4.49 0.03
N LEU A 88 2.62 3.50 0.57
CA LEU A 88 3.46 3.64 1.75
C LEU A 88 4.92 3.46 1.38
N PRO A 89 5.84 4.25 1.96
CA PRO A 89 7.27 3.98 1.88
C PRO A 89 7.60 2.67 2.60
N MET A 90 8.63 2.00 2.12
CA MET A 90 9.20 0.83 2.75
C MET A 90 10.62 1.12 3.24
N GLY A 91 10.86 0.88 4.53
CA GLY A 91 12.19 0.84 5.12
C GLY A 91 12.67 -0.61 5.18
N ILE A 92 13.94 -0.83 4.88
CA ILE A 92 14.58 -2.15 5.01
C ILE A 92 15.47 -2.13 6.24
N LEU A 93 15.34 -3.15 7.08
CA LEU A 93 16.17 -3.37 8.26
C LEU A 93 17.02 -4.62 8.02
N GLU A 94 18.29 -4.41 7.70
CA GLU A 94 19.26 -5.50 7.49
C GLU A 94 20.01 -5.81 8.80
N ASP A 95 20.45 -4.78 9.54
CA ASP A 95 21.14 -4.91 10.83
C ASP A 95 20.49 -4.07 11.95
N ASP A 96 20.80 -4.39 13.21
CA ASP A 96 20.23 -3.72 14.41
C ASP A 96 20.49 -2.19 14.42
N GLY A 97 21.50 -1.72 13.67
CA GLY A 97 21.85 -0.30 13.52
C GLY A 97 20.99 0.47 12.51
N ASP A 98 20.26 -0.22 11.63
CA ASP A 98 19.59 0.41 10.49
C ASP A 98 18.15 0.85 10.79
N PHE A 99 17.67 0.62 12.01
CA PHE A 99 16.31 1.01 12.39
C PHE A 99 16.06 2.51 12.24
N ALA A 100 17.04 3.33 12.60
CA ALA A 100 16.97 4.77 12.41
C ALA A 100 16.86 5.15 10.92
N TYR A 101 17.59 4.45 10.05
CA TYR A 101 17.58 4.67 8.61
C TYR A 101 16.22 4.26 7.99
N ALA A 102 15.65 3.15 8.41
CA ALA A 102 14.32 2.71 7.99
C ALA A 102 13.23 3.74 8.35
N ILE A 103 13.28 4.27 9.58
CA ILE A 103 12.36 5.32 10.04
C ILE A 103 12.56 6.64 9.28
N ASP A 104 13.80 7.03 9.01
CA ASP A 104 14.08 8.25 8.24
C ASP A 104 13.59 8.11 6.79
N THR A 105 13.73 6.94 6.17
CA THR A 105 13.18 6.63 4.84
C THR A 105 11.67 6.86 4.80
N ILE A 106 10.95 6.37 5.82
CA ILE A 106 9.50 6.55 5.95
C ILE A 106 9.13 8.02 6.10
N ARG A 107 9.89 8.77 6.90
CA ARG A 107 9.63 10.20 7.14
C ARG A 107 9.89 11.08 5.92
N MET A 108 10.91 10.75 5.13
CA MET A 108 11.26 11.50 3.92
C MET A 108 10.26 11.27 2.77
N ASN A 109 9.59 10.11 2.75
CA ASN A 109 8.67 9.71 1.69
C ASN A 109 7.25 9.47 2.24
N PRO A 110 6.50 10.53 2.59
CA PRO A 110 5.24 10.37 3.31
C PRO A 110 4.20 9.58 2.52
N ALA A 111 3.40 8.81 3.26
CA ALA A 111 2.24 8.10 2.74
C ALA A 111 1.32 9.03 1.94
N ARG A 112 0.80 8.53 0.81
CA ARG A 112 -0.19 9.23 -0.03
C ARG A 112 -1.40 8.36 -0.30
N ASP A 113 -2.49 8.99 -0.76
CA ASP A 113 -3.66 8.24 -1.25
C ASP A 113 -3.23 7.31 -2.39
N GLY A 114 -3.68 6.06 -2.31
CA GLY A 114 -3.33 5.00 -3.25
C GLY A 114 -4.54 4.27 -3.80
N LEU A 115 -5.74 4.83 -3.65
CA LEU A 115 -6.98 4.11 -3.96
C LEU A 115 -7.06 3.73 -5.44
N ARG A 116 -6.63 4.62 -6.32
CA ARG A 116 -6.62 4.37 -7.77
C ARG A 116 -5.62 3.28 -8.12
N GLU A 117 -4.39 3.39 -7.63
CA GLU A 117 -3.32 2.43 -7.84
C GLU A 117 -3.69 1.05 -7.31
N MET A 118 -4.33 0.99 -6.13
CA MET A 118 -4.80 -0.26 -5.55
C MET A 118 -5.85 -0.97 -6.42
N VAL A 119 -6.78 -0.23 -7.04
CA VAL A 119 -7.77 -0.83 -7.96
C VAL A 119 -7.09 -1.49 -9.17
N PHE A 120 -6.02 -0.90 -9.70
CA PHE A 120 -5.27 -1.51 -10.79
C PHE A 120 -4.43 -2.70 -10.29
N PHE A 121 -3.80 -2.55 -9.14
CA PHE A 121 -3.01 -3.60 -8.51
C PHE A 121 -3.83 -4.88 -8.27
N LEU A 122 -5.03 -4.78 -7.71
CA LEU A 122 -5.87 -5.94 -7.42
C LEU A 122 -6.24 -6.75 -8.66
N LYS A 123 -6.30 -6.11 -9.83
CA LYS A 123 -6.57 -6.78 -11.11
C LYS A 123 -5.37 -7.56 -11.66
N ASP A 124 -4.17 -7.20 -11.21
CA ASP A 124 -2.88 -7.71 -11.67
C ASP A 124 -2.17 -8.57 -10.61
N ALA A 125 -2.77 -8.71 -9.41
CA ALA A 125 -2.23 -9.52 -8.33
C ALA A 125 -2.32 -11.02 -8.67
N GLU A 126 -1.20 -11.73 -8.58
CA GLU A 126 -1.10 -13.15 -8.98
C GLU A 126 -0.70 -14.08 -7.84
N LYS A 127 0.26 -13.65 -7.02
CA LYS A 127 0.81 -14.42 -5.92
C LYS A 127 0.50 -13.71 -4.61
N GLY A 128 0.26 -14.47 -3.56
CA GLY A 128 0.13 -13.89 -2.23
C GLY A 128 0.35 -14.89 -1.11
N GLN A 129 0.60 -14.35 0.08
CA GLN A 129 0.79 -15.09 1.30
C GLN A 129 0.17 -14.35 2.50
N PRO A 130 -0.26 -15.07 3.54
CA PRO A 130 -0.58 -14.45 4.83
C PRO A 130 0.65 -13.78 5.43
N VAL A 131 0.49 -12.57 5.98
CA VAL A 131 1.53 -11.90 6.79
C VAL A 131 1.04 -11.58 8.20
N HIS A 132 -0.26 -11.42 8.42
CA HIS A 132 -0.82 -11.31 9.78
C HIS A 132 -2.12 -12.11 9.92
N ARG A 133 -2.29 -12.78 11.06
CA ARG A 133 -3.50 -13.52 11.45
C ARG A 133 -3.75 -13.42 12.95
N GLU A 134 -4.94 -12.97 13.34
CA GLU A 134 -5.30 -12.79 14.76
C GLU A 134 -5.40 -14.11 15.56
N HIS A 135 -5.61 -15.25 14.89
CA HIS A 135 -5.91 -16.54 15.55
C HIS A 135 -4.99 -17.71 15.16
N ILE A 136 -3.71 -17.46 14.83
CA ILE A 136 -2.73 -18.50 14.45
C ILE A 136 -2.68 -19.65 15.48
N ALA A 137 -2.80 -19.33 16.77
CA ALA A 137 -2.68 -20.30 17.85
C ALA A 137 -3.84 -21.31 17.96
N GLN A 138 -4.93 -21.17 17.20
CA GLN A 138 -6.14 -21.99 17.36
C GLN A 138 -6.24 -23.19 16.40
N GLY A 139 -5.17 -23.52 15.65
CA GLY A 139 -5.12 -24.73 14.83
C GLY A 139 -6.13 -24.78 13.67
N GLY A 140 -6.71 -23.64 13.30
CA GLY A 140 -7.57 -23.50 12.12
C GLY A 140 -6.78 -23.32 10.83
N SER A 141 -7.34 -23.78 9.71
CA SER A 141 -6.78 -23.52 8.37
C SER A 141 -6.58 -22.02 8.14
N ILE A 142 -5.38 -21.59 7.76
CA ILE A 142 -5.10 -20.19 7.43
C ILE A 142 -5.83 -19.83 6.14
N LYS A 143 -6.87 -19.01 6.25
CA LYS A 143 -7.69 -18.56 5.11
C LYS A 143 -7.18 -17.20 4.61
N PRO A 144 -7.03 -16.98 3.30
CA PRO A 144 -6.73 -15.66 2.74
C PRO A 144 -7.82 -14.63 3.07
N VAL A 145 -7.45 -13.35 3.20
CA VAL A 145 -8.39 -12.22 3.32
C VAL A 145 -9.39 -12.21 2.16
N THR A 146 -8.98 -12.74 1.01
CA THR A 146 -9.74 -12.75 -0.25
C THR A 146 -10.30 -14.13 -0.61
N GLU A 147 -10.34 -15.09 0.33
CA GLU A 147 -10.67 -16.51 0.12
C GLU A 147 -11.94 -16.77 -0.74
N LYS A 148 -12.90 -15.85 -0.77
CA LYS A 148 -14.19 -16.02 -1.46
C LYS A 148 -14.40 -15.06 -2.64
N GLN A 149 -13.36 -14.38 -3.11
CA GLN A 149 -13.48 -13.38 -4.16
C GLN A 149 -12.40 -13.51 -5.22
N ASP A 150 -12.79 -13.32 -6.48
CA ASP A 150 -11.84 -12.96 -7.50
C ASP A 150 -11.37 -11.53 -7.21
N LEU A 151 -10.07 -11.36 -6.97
CA LEU A 151 -9.44 -10.05 -6.75
C LEU A 151 -9.78 -9.06 -7.87
N LYS A 152 -10.02 -9.57 -9.08
CA LYS A 152 -10.37 -8.79 -10.28
C LYS A 152 -11.78 -8.20 -10.23
N GLU A 153 -12.66 -8.72 -9.37
CA GLU A 153 -14.05 -8.32 -9.24
C GLU A 153 -14.33 -7.51 -7.96
N ILE A 154 -13.30 -7.10 -7.22
CA ILE A 154 -13.46 -6.31 -6.00
C ILE A 154 -14.18 -4.98 -6.29
N ALA A 155 -15.32 -4.80 -5.64
CA ALA A 155 -16.10 -3.57 -5.68
C ALA A 155 -15.49 -2.50 -4.76
N LEU A 156 -15.80 -1.24 -5.04
CA LEU A 156 -15.44 -0.09 -4.20
C LEU A 156 -16.61 0.29 -3.31
N THR A 157 -16.32 0.72 -2.08
CA THR A 157 -17.35 1.38 -1.27
C THR A 157 -17.84 2.66 -1.94
N LYS A 158 -19.09 3.07 -1.69
CA LYS A 158 -19.64 4.34 -2.22
C LYS A 158 -18.79 5.56 -1.86
N THR A 159 -18.13 5.53 -0.71
CA THR A 159 -17.23 6.60 -0.25
C THR A 159 -15.95 6.63 -1.10
N ALA A 160 -15.33 5.47 -1.31
CA ALA A 160 -14.16 5.30 -2.17
C ALA A 160 -14.45 5.74 -3.62
N GLU A 161 -15.60 5.33 -4.17
CA GLU A 161 -16.02 5.76 -5.51
C GLU A 161 -16.16 7.28 -5.66
N ARG A 162 -16.71 7.94 -4.63
CA ARG A 162 -16.86 9.40 -4.61
C ARG A 162 -15.49 10.09 -4.56
N GLY A 163 -14.56 9.55 -3.76
CA GLY A 163 -13.17 10.03 -3.69
C GLY A 163 -12.50 10.03 -5.06
N LEU A 164 -12.50 8.89 -5.76
CA LEU A 164 -11.92 8.78 -7.10
C LEU A 164 -12.58 9.72 -8.12
N LYS A 165 -13.91 9.85 -8.08
CA LYS A 165 -14.63 10.77 -8.98
C LYS A 165 -14.26 12.24 -8.72
N GLN A 166 -13.99 12.60 -7.48
CA GLN A 166 -13.58 13.95 -7.12
C GLN A 166 -12.13 14.23 -7.52
N GLU A 167 -11.22 13.27 -7.33
CA GLU A 167 -9.84 13.34 -7.80
C GLU A 167 -9.78 13.51 -9.32
N ALA A 168 -10.52 12.69 -10.07
CA ALA A 168 -10.58 12.76 -11.53
C ALA A 168 -11.10 14.11 -12.06
N ARG A 169 -11.98 14.79 -11.30
CA ARG A 169 -12.47 16.14 -11.64
C ARG A 169 -11.45 17.24 -11.33
N ASN A 170 -10.61 17.03 -10.32
CA ASN A 170 -9.59 17.99 -9.88
C ASN A 170 -8.24 17.78 -10.58
N ALA A 171 -8.06 16.66 -11.30
CA ALA A 171 -6.88 16.40 -12.10
C ALA A 171 -6.69 17.56 -13.11
N PRO A 172 -5.49 18.17 -13.19
CA PRO A 172 -5.24 19.24 -14.13
C PRO A 172 -5.49 18.72 -15.54
N THR A 173 -6.55 19.21 -16.17
CA THR A 173 -6.71 19.09 -17.61
C THR A 173 -5.65 19.98 -18.23
N SER A 174 -4.49 19.41 -18.56
CA SER A 174 -3.47 20.14 -19.29
C SER A 174 -3.71 19.94 -20.80
N PRO A 175 -4.33 20.90 -21.52
CA PRO A 175 -4.16 21.00 -22.95
C PRO A 175 -2.83 21.72 -23.20
N ALA A 176 -1.71 21.03 -22.97
CA ALA A 176 -0.41 21.43 -23.50
C ALA A 176 -0.36 21.13 -25.02
N ASN A 177 -1.28 21.73 -25.76
CA ASN A 177 -1.26 21.87 -27.21
C ASN A 177 -2.06 23.11 -27.61
N ARG A 178 -1.79 24.24 -26.94
CA ARG A 178 -2.08 25.55 -27.53
C ARG A 178 -0.94 25.86 -28.48
N VAL A 179 -1.18 25.57 -29.76
CA VAL A 179 -0.41 26.11 -30.88
C VAL A 179 -0.22 27.62 -30.62
N ALA A 180 1.03 28.06 -30.44
CA ALA A 180 1.32 29.47 -30.28
C ALA A 180 0.78 30.23 -31.51
N PRO A 181 0.11 31.38 -31.34
CA PRO A 181 -0.29 32.18 -32.49
C PRO A 181 0.98 32.62 -33.25
N PRO A 182 0.93 32.67 -34.59
CA PRO A 182 2.10 33.00 -35.39
C PRO A 182 2.58 34.42 -35.08
N VAL A 183 3.88 34.55 -34.83
CA VAL A 183 4.58 35.82 -34.61
C VAL A 183 4.44 36.68 -35.85
N PRO A 184 3.99 37.96 -35.76
CA PRO A 184 3.91 38.83 -36.92
C PRO A 184 5.32 39.15 -37.43
N GLN A 185 5.58 38.88 -38.71
CA GLN A 185 6.85 39.28 -39.32
C GLN A 185 6.95 40.81 -39.41
N PRO A 186 8.14 41.39 -39.18
CA PRO A 186 8.36 42.82 -39.30
C PRO A 186 8.23 43.23 -40.78
N LYS A 187 7.39 44.24 -41.04
CA LYS A 187 7.29 44.88 -42.35
C LYS A 187 8.63 45.58 -42.65
N LYS A 188 9.19 45.29 -43.82
CA LYS A 188 10.29 46.08 -44.43
C LYS A 188 9.76 47.40 -44.96
#